data_AF-A0A0B3AMV4-F1
#
_entry.id   AF-A0A0B3AMV4-F1
#
_cell.length_a   1.000
_cell.length_b   1.000
_cell.length_c   1.000
_cell.angle_alpha   90.00
_cell.angle_beta   90.00
_cell.angle_gamma   90.00
#
_symmetry.space_group_name_H-M   'P 1'
#
loop_
_entity.id
_entity.type
_entity.pdbx_description
1 polymer ?
#
loop_
_entity_poly.entity_id
_entity_poly.type
_entity_poly.pdbx_seq_one_letter_code
_entity_poly.pdbx_strand_id
1 'polypeptide(L)'
;MRHTSNLEHAIKFAAQHIDAPLSLDLRKIFWDMETRKFSTIKESLDNYLESWRHYNLEFVTSFHLIESSLYEPSDSRRLDLLDKSLSVILEGTYEKMLHYAQEIKSPITTLHMLGVILPILGLVIFPLLGAFLQGLVKWYHLAFIYNIVLPLMVYIFGMNILSRRPTGYGNSKIINSVYERGFNPFWLCFMIASFFIIIGLFPLVINILNPPSAVDGSACLSNDIDLGKLGCFFGFINFQNSVYGPLPSFHQLFSS
;
A
#
# COMPACT_ATOMS: atom_id res chain seq x y z
N MET A 1 28.01 -37.61 -6.00
CA MET A 1 26.72 -37.26 -6.64
C MET A 1 26.00 -38.56 -7.00
N ARG A 2 24.67 -38.62 -6.90
CA ARG A 2 23.90 -39.84 -7.22
C ARG A 2 23.99 -40.12 -8.74
N HIS A 3 24.11 -41.40 -9.12
CA HIS A 3 24.45 -41.84 -10.48
C HIS A 3 23.33 -41.71 -11.53
N THR A 4 22.12 -41.30 -11.15
CA THR A 4 20.99 -41.14 -12.08
C THR A 4 20.27 -39.81 -11.82
N SER A 5 20.15 -38.99 -12.87
CA SER A 5 19.33 -37.78 -12.84
C SER A 5 17.85 -38.17 -12.87
N ASN A 6 17.05 -37.61 -11.97
CA ASN A 6 15.60 -37.85 -11.93
C ASN A 6 14.89 -36.52 -11.64
N LEU A 7 14.07 -36.08 -12.60
CA LEU A 7 13.32 -34.83 -12.53
C LEU A 7 12.30 -34.82 -11.37
N GLU A 8 11.59 -35.92 -11.17
CA GLU A 8 10.57 -36.06 -10.13
C GLU A 8 11.18 -35.89 -8.75
N HIS A 9 12.35 -36.50 -8.50
CA HIS A 9 13.05 -36.34 -7.24
C HIS A 9 13.53 -34.91 -7.03
N ALA A 10 13.98 -34.22 -8.09
CA ALA A 10 14.39 -32.83 -8.02
C ALA A 10 13.20 -31.91 -7.69
N ILE A 11 12.06 -32.07 -8.37
CA ILE A 11 10.84 -31.30 -8.11
C ILE A 11 10.30 -31.60 -6.71
N LYS A 12 10.30 -32.87 -6.28
CA LYS A 12 9.89 -33.27 -4.92
C LYS A 12 10.78 -32.64 -3.86
N PHE A 13 12.09 -32.62 -4.09
CA PHE A 13 13.04 -31.95 -3.20
C PHE A 13 12.74 -30.45 -3.13
N ALA A 14 12.58 -29.78 -4.27
CA ALA A 14 12.25 -28.36 -4.32
C ALA A 14 10.91 -28.04 -3.61
N ALA A 15 9.88 -28.86 -3.83
CA ALA A 15 8.57 -28.72 -3.20
C ALA A 15 8.60 -28.83 -1.66
N GLN A 16 9.61 -29.51 -1.09
CA GLN A 16 9.77 -29.69 0.35
C GLN A 16 10.66 -28.62 1.00
N HIS A 17 11.56 -28.00 0.23
CA HIS A 17 12.58 -27.10 0.76
C HIS A 17 12.37 -25.63 0.40
N ILE A 18 11.39 -25.32 -0.46
CA ILE A 18 11.01 -23.97 -0.82
C ILE A 18 9.80 -23.54 0.02
N ASP A 19 9.70 -22.25 0.33
CA ASP A 19 8.54 -21.68 1.02
C ASP A 19 7.31 -21.55 0.08
N ALA A 20 6.11 -21.47 0.66
CA ALA A 20 4.92 -21.09 -0.10
C ALA A 20 5.09 -19.65 -0.64
N PRO A 21 4.53 -19.32 -1.81
CA PRO A 21 3.53 -20.07 -2.59
C PRO A 21 4.11 -21.12 -3.54
N LEU A 22 5.37 -20.99 -3.97
CA LEU A 22 5.95 -21.84 -5.03
C LEU A 22 6.00 -23.31 -4.64
N SER A 23 6.23 -23.63 -3.37
CA SER A 23 6.19 -25.03 -2.91
C SER A 23 4.81 -25.66 -3.01
N LEU A 24 3.73 -24.89 -2.84
CA LEU A 24 2.37 -25.37 -3.04
C LEU A 24 2.11 -25.66 -4.52
N ASP A 25 2.60 -24.81 -5.40
CA ASP A 25 2.50 -25.01 -6.84
C ASP A 25 3.24 -26.28 -7.28
N LEU A 26 4.47 -26.50 -6.80
CA LEU A 26 5.22 -27.72 -7.08
C LEU A 26 4.54 -28.97 -6.50
N ARG A 27 3.91 -28.89 -5.32
CA ARG A 27 3.09 -29.98 -4.77
C ARG A 27 1.84 -30.25 -5.61
N LYS A 28 1.25 -29.20 -6.18
CA LYS A 28 0.09 -29.32 -7.08
C LYS A 28 0.43 -30.10 -8.35
N ILE A 29 1.65 -29.99 -8.87
CA ILE A 29 2.12 -30.80 -10.02
C ILE A 29 2.03 -32.30 -9.70
N PHE A 30 2.47 -32.71 -8.50
CA PHE A 30 2.32 -34.10 -8.05
C PHE A 30 0.85 -34.49 -7.84
N TRP A 31 0.06 -33.58 -7.25
CA TRP A 31 -1.37 -33.80 -7.03
C TRP A 31 -2.14 -34.03 -8.33
N ASP A 32 -1.88 -33.23 -9.37
CA ASP A 32 -2.54 -33.34 -10.66
C ASP A 32 -2.18 -34.67 -11.38
N MET A 33 -0.96 -35.18 -11.17
CA MET A 33 -0.56 -36.51 -11.64
C MET A 33 -1.28 -37.63 -10.86
N GLU A 34 -1.30 -37.57 -9.53
CA GLU A 34 -1.92 -38.60 -8.67
C GLU A 34 -3.44 -38.68 -8.86
N THR A 35 -4.08 -37.54 -9.13
CA THR A 35 -5.51 -37.45 -9.46
C THR A 35 -5.83 -37.84 -10.90
N ARG A 36 -4.84 -38.31 -11.67
CA ARG A 36 -4.95 -38.73 -13.08
C ARG A 36 -5.43 -37.64 -14.02
N LYS A 37 -5.20 -36.37 -13.67
CA LYS A 37 -5.43 -35.25 -14.60
C LYS A 37 -4.36 -35.21 -15.69
N PHE A 38 -3.13 -35.59 -15.35
CA PHE A 38 -2.03 -35.80 -16.28
C PHE A 38 -1.41 -37.19 -16.12
N SER A 39 -0.79 -37.70 -17.19
CA SER A 39 -0.22 -39.04 -17.22
C SER A 39 1.19 -39.11 -16.61
N THR A 40 1.93 -38.00 -16.67
CA THR A 40 3.32 -37.90 -16.21
C THR A 40 3.56 -36.58 -15.49
N ILE A 41 4.58 -36.55 -14.62
CA ILE A 41 5.00 -35.32 -13.95
C ILE A 41 5.50 -34.28 -14.97
N LYS A 42 6.14 -34.71 -16.05
CA LYS A 42 6.57 -33.83 -17.14
C LYS A 42 5.38 -33.09 -17.77
N GLU A 43 4.34 -33.82 -18.14
CA GLU A 43 3.13 -33.23 -18.74
C GLU A 43 2.45 -32.24 -17.77
N SER A 44 2.35 -32.59 -16.49
CA SER A 44 1.80 -31.68 -15.48
C SER A 44 2.67 -30.44 -15.26
N LEU A 45 3.99 -30.58 -15.32
CA LEU A 45 4.93 -29.47 -15.21
C LEU A 45 4.83 -28.55 -16.42
N ASP A 46 4.80 -29.10 -17.64
CA ASP A 46 4.63 -28.34 -18.88
C ASP A 46 3.33 -27.51 -18.84
N ASN A 47 2.23 -28.10 -18.36
CA ASN A 47 0.96 -27.37 -18.19
C ASN A 47 1.08 -26.21 -17.18
N TYR A 48 1.79 -26.42 -16.08
CA TYR A 48 2.06 -25.36 -15.11
C TYR A 48 2.93 -24.26 -15.72
N LEU A 49 4.00 -24.60 -16.45
CA LEU A 49 4.92 -23.64 -17.06
C LEU A 49 4.25 -22.80 -18.16
N GLU A 50 3.28 -23.33 -18.90
CA GLU A 50 2.55 -22.54 -19.90
C GLU A 50 1.81 -21.36 -19.24
N SER A 51 1.29 -21.55 -18.01
CA SER A 51 0.67 -20.44 -17.26
C SER A 51 1.67 -19.35 -16.87
N TRP A 52 2.96 -19.68 -16.72
CA TRP A 52 4.04 -18.74 -16.39
C TRP A 52 4.59 -18.00 -17.59
N ARG A 53 4.35 -18.49 -18.81
CA ARG A 53 4.95 -17.96 -20.04
C ARG A 53 4.70 -16.46 -20.25
N HIS A 54 3.51 -15.97 -19.88
CA HIS A 54 3.16 -14.55 -19.98
C HIS A 54 3.73 -13.68 -18.86
N TYR A 55 4.09 -14.27 -17.73
CA TYR A 55 4.59 -13.54 -16.56
C TYR A 55 6.12 -13.55 -16.47
N ASN A 56 6.75 -14.69 -16.75
CA ASN A 56 8.18 -14.86 -16.62
C ASN A 56 8.71 -15.93 -17.61
N LEU A 57 9.14 -15.48 -18.78
CA LEU A 57 9.69 -16.35 -19.83
C LEU A 57 11.01 -17.02 -19.40
N GLU A 58 11.82 -16.32 -18.62
CA GLU A 58 13.12 -16.75 -18.13
C GLU A 58 12.96 -17.90 -17.15
N PHE A 59 11.94 -17.86 -16.30
CA PHE A 59 11.54 -18.98 -15.45
C PHE A 59 11.20 -20.23 -16.26
N VAL A 60 10.34 -20.09 -17.28
CA VAL A 60 9.97 -21.20 -18.18
C VAL A 60 11.19 -21.75 -18.91
N THR A 61 12.04 -20.86 -19.43
CA THR A 61 13.27 -21.22 -20.14
C THR A 61 14.24 -21.98 -19.24
N SER A 62 14.42 -21.56 -17.99
CA SER A 62 15.25 -22.26 -17.01
C SER A 62 14.75 -23.67 -16.74
N PHE A 63 13.44 -23.88 -16.62
CA PHE A 63 12.88 -25.23 -16.47
C PHE A 63 13.13 -26.10 -17.70
N HIS A 64 12.93 -25.58 -18.92
CA HIS A 64 13.23 -26.34 -20.13
C HIS A 64 14.72 -26.68 -20.29
N LEU A 65 15.63 -25.82 -19.82
CA LEU A 65 17.06 -26.13 -19.77
C LEU A 65 17.36 -27.25 -18.78
N ILE A 66 16.71 -27.25 -17.60
CA ILE A 66 16.81 -28.35 -16.63
C ILE A 66 16.28 -29.66 -17.23
N GLU A 67 15.14 -29.62 -17.93
CA GLU A 67 14.60 -30.81 -18.62
C GLU A 67 15.53 -31.32 -19.72
N SER A 68 16.08 -30.41 -20.52
CA SER A 68 17.02 -30.74 -21.61
C SER A 68 18.28 -31.40 -21.06
N SER A 69 18.73 -31.01 -19.86
CA SER A 69 19.91 -31.60 -19.21
C SER A 69 19.76 -33.10 -18.91
N LEU A 70 18.52 -33.62 -18.84
CA LEU A 70 18.26 -35.06 -18.61
C LEU A 70 18.56 -35.93 -19.82
N TYR A 71 18.56 -35.33 -21.02
CA TYR A 71 18.80 -36.03 -22.28
C TYR A 71 20.25 -35.91 -22.77
N GLU A 72 21.10 -35.19 -22.03
CA GLU A 72 22.49 -34.98 -22.41
C GLU A 72 23.37 -36.17 -22.01
N PRO A 73 24.08 -36.82 -22.96
CA PRO A 73 24.92 -37.98 -22.67
C PRO A 73 26.23 -37.64 -21.94
N SER A 74 26.77 -36.43 -22.14
CA SER A 74 28.02 -36.00 -21.50
C SER A 74 27.74 -35.31 -20.17
N ASP A 75 28.38 -35.78 -19.09
CA ASP A 75 28.22 -35.20 -17.76
C ASP A 75 28.65 -33.73 -17.70
N SER A 76 29.74 -33.37 -18.41
CA SER A 76 30.21 -31.98 -18.50
C SER A 76 29.15 -31.05 -19.09
N ARG A 77 28.57 -31.43 -20.23
CA ARG A 77 27.53 -30.64 -20.91
C ARG A 77 26.24 -30.55 -20.09
N ARG A 78 25.92 -31.62 -19.35
CA ARG A 78 24.78 -31.61 -18.43
C ARG A 78 24.96 -30.55 -17.34
N LEU A 79 26.14 -30.47 -16.74
CA LEU A 79 26.46 -29.42 -15.75
C LEU A 79 26.42 -28.03 -16.38
N ASP A 80 27.01 -27.85 -17.57
CA ASP A 80 26.97 -26.58 -18.30
C ASP A 80 25.52 -26.11 -18.59
N LEU A 81 24.62 -27.03 -18.93
CA LEU A 81 23.19 -26.73 -19.14
C LEU A 81 22.48 -26.35 -17.85
N LEU A 82 22.79 -27.01 -16.74
CA LEU A 82 22.25 -26.65 -15.42
C LEU A 82 22.74 -25.26 -14.98
N ASP A 83 24.04 -24.97 -15.16
CA ASP A 83 24.60 -23.64 -14.88
C ASP A 83 23.98 -22.56 -15.80
N LYS A 84 23.71 -22.90 -17.05
CA LYS A 84 22.98 -22.02 -17.97
C LYS A 84 21.56 -21.77 -17.48
N SER A 85 20.86 -22.79 -17.00
CA SER A 85 19.50 -22.66 -16.48
C SER A 85 19.44 -21.71 -15.28
N LEU A 86 20.43 -21.80 -14.38
CA LEU A 86 20.59 -20.93 -13.24
C LEU A 86 20.90 -19.49 -13.68
N SER A 87 21.84 -19.33 -14.61
CA SER A 87 22.22 -18.01 -15.13
C SER A 87 21.04 -17.29 -15.79
N VAL A 88 20.21 -18.01 -16.56
CA VAL A 88 19.03 -17.44 -17.23
C VAL A 88 18.03 -16.85 -16.23
N ILE A 89 17.71 -17.59 -15.15
CA ILE A 89 16.74 -17.08 -14.16
C ILE A 89 17.32 -15.94 -13.33
N LEU A 90 18.60 -16.02 -12.95
CA LEU A 90 19.23 -14.97 -12.14
C LEU A 90 19.39 -13.68 -12.93
N GLU A 91 19.95 -13.75 -14.14
CA GLU A 91 20.15 -12.57 -14.98
C GLU A 91 18.80 -11.97 -15.40
N GLY A 92 17.84 -12.81 -15.80
CA GLY A 92 16.50 -12.34 -16.15
C GLY A 92 15.77 -11.65 -14.99
N THR A 93 15.93 -12.17 -13.76
CA THR A 93 15.36 -11.53 -12.57
C THR A 93 16.07 -10.20 -12.26
N TYR A 94 17.39 -10.16 -12.41
CA TYR A 94 18.19 -8.95 -12.23
C TYR A 94 17.80 -7.85 -13.21
N GLU A 95 17.73 -8.18 -14.51
CA GLU A 95 17.35 -7.25 -15.57
C GLU A 95 15.93 -6.69 -15.37
N LYS A 96 14.96 -7.54 -15.03
CA LYS A 96 13.59 -7.10 -14.68
C LYS A 96 13.56 -6.17 -13.48
N MET A 97 14.36 -6.47 -12.45
CA MET A 97 14.45 -5.62 -11.27
C MET A 97 15.10 -4.27 -11.58
N LEU A 98 16.13 -4.26 -12.44
CA LEU A 98 16.79 -3.05 -12.90
C LEU A 98 15.83 -2.16 -13.69
N HIS A 99 15.10 -2.72 -14.65
CA HIS A 99 14.09 -1.99 -15.41
C HIS A 99 12.98 -1.45 -14.51
N TYR A 100 12.45 -2.28 -13.60
CA TYR A 100 11.46 -1.81 -12.63
C TYR A 100 11.97 -0.64 -11.78
N ALA A 101 13.20 -0.70 -11.28
CA ALA A 101 13.78 0.37 -10.47
C ALA A 101 13.93 1.69 -11.26
N GLN A 102 14.20 1.61 -12.57
CA GLN A 102 14.27 2.78 -13.44
C GLN A 102 12.87 3.33 -13.75
N GLU A 103 11.92 2.45 -14.06
CA GLU A 103 10.56 2.81 -14.47
C GLU A 103 9.72 3.38 -13.32
N ILE A 104 9.92 2.90 -12.08
CA ILE A 104 9.11 3.32 -10.92
C ILE A 104 9.30 4.80 -10.55
N LYS A 105 10.41 5.43 -10.98
CA LYS A 105 10.71 6.84 -10.67
C LYS A 105 9.61 7.77 -11.17
N SER A 106 9.17 7.59 -12.42
CA SER A 106 8.16 8.47 -13.02
C SER A 106 6.79 8.34 -12.31
N PRO A 107 6.19 7.13 -12.15
CA PRO A 107 4.96 6.96 -11.39
C PRO A 107 5.01 7.47 -9.95
N ILE A 108 6.13 7.29 -9.24
CA ILE A 108 6.30 7.83 -7.88
C ILE A 108 6.28 9.35 -7.89
N THR A 109 6.98 9.99 -8.84
CA THR A 109 6.93 11.45 -8.95
C THR A 109 5.53 11.94 -9.25
N THR A 110 4.78 11.28 -10.15
CA THR A 110 3.37 11.62 -10.41
C THR A 110 2.51 11.44 -9.16
N LEU A 111 2.69 10.34 -8.41
CA LEU A 111 1.98 10.11 -7.16
C LEU A 111 2.30 11.20 -6.13
N HIS A 112 3.55 11.63 -6.02
CA HIS A 112 3.94 12.74 -5.14
C HIS A 112 3.33 14.07 -5.58
N MET A 113 3.38 14.39 -6.87
CA MET A 113 2.75 15.60 -7.41
C MET A 113 1.25 15.64 -7.11
N LEU A 114 0.58 14.50 -7.27
CA LEU A 114 -0.86 14.37 -7.08
C LEU A 114 -1.27 14.31 -5.61
N GLY A 115 -0.52 13.58 -4.79
CA GLY A 115 -0.86 13.32 -3.40
C GLY A 115 -0.37 14.38 -2.42
N VAL A 116 0.69 15.12 -2.77
CA VAL A 116 1.31 16.13 -1.89
C VAL A 116 1.16 17.52 -2.48
N ILE A 117 1.62 17.75 -3.71
CA ILE A 117 1.73 19.10 -4.28
C ILE A 117 0.36 19.68 -4.66
N LEU A 118 -0.48 18.90 -5.34
CA LEU A 118 -1.84 19.33 -5.69
C LEU A 118 -2.68 19.77 -4.47
N PRO A 119 -2.71 19.02 -3.35
CA PRO A 119 -3.43 19.47 -2.18
C PRO A 119 -2.86 20.76 -1.57
N ILE A 120 -1.53 20.90 -1.49
CA ILE A 120 -0.88 22.12 -0.99
C ILE A 120 -1.26 23.32 -1.86
N LEU A 121 -1.11 23.21 -3.19
CA LEU A 121 -1.47 24.29 -4.11
C LEU A 121 -2.94 24.64 -4.04
N GLY A 122 -3.83 23.65 -3.95
CA GLY A 122 -5.26 23.92 -3.84
C GLY A 122 -5.63 24.61 -2.51
N LEU A 123 -4.93 24.32 -1.41
CA LEU A 123 -5.09 25.06 -0.15
C LEU A 123 -4.61 26.52 -0.27
N VAL A 124 -3.49 26.75 -0.97
CA VAL A 124 -2.95 28.11 -1.20
C VAL A 124 -3.88 28.94 -2.10
N ILE A 125 -4.49 28.32 -3.11
CA ILE A 125 -5.39 29.01 -4.06
C ILE A 125 -6.81 29.15 -3.50
N PHE A 126 -7.18 28.38 -2.47
CA PHE A 126 -8.52 28.36 -1.90
C PHE A 126 -9.04 29.74 -1.46
N PRO A 127 -8.27 30.60 -0.74
CA PRO A 127 -8.73 31.94 -0.37
C PRO A 127 -9.11 32.79 -1.58
N LEU A 128 -8.37 32.63 -2.69
CA LEU A 128 -8.63 33.33 -3.94
C LEU A 128 -9.94 32.86 -4.58
N LEU A 129 -10.15 31.53 -4.64
CA LEU A 129 -11.40 30.95 -5.13
C LEU A 129 -12.60 31.39 -4.29
N GLY A 130 -12.45 31.43 -2.96
CA GLY A 130 -13.48 31.92 -2.04
C GLY A 130 -13.87 33.37 -2.30
N ALA A 131 -12.89 34.24 -2.58
CA ALA A 131 -13.12 35.65 -2.86
C ALA A 131 -13.82 35.88 -4.22
N PHE A 132 -13.48 35.10 -5.26
CA PHE A 132 -14.00 35.32 -6.62
C PHE A 132 -15.31 34.58 -6.93
N LEU A 133 -15.54 33.41 -6.34
CA LEU A 133 -16.65 32.53 -6.75
C LEU A 133 -17.95 32.70 -5.94
N GLN A 134 -18.10 33.80 -5.20
CA GLN A 134 -19.33 34.26 -4.53
C GLN A 134 -20.24 33.13 -3.98
N GLY A 135 -19.66 32.19 -3.23
CA GLY A 135 -20.41 31.14 -2.53
C GLY A 135 -20.80 29.90 -3.34
N LEU A 136 -20.37 29.76 -4.60
CA LEU A 136 -20.56 28.51 -5.37
C LEU A 136 -19.76 27.34 -4.78
N VAL A 137 -18.59 27.60 -4.19
CA VAL A 137 -17.74 26.59 -3.55
C VAL A 137 -17.83 26.73 -2.03
N LYS A 138 -18.63 25.86 -1.40
CA LYS A 138 -18.74 25.77 0.06
C LYS A 138 -17.63 24.90 0.66
N TRP A 139 -17.32 25.13 1.93
CA TRP A 139 -16.27 24.41 2.66
C TRP A 139 -16.45 22.87 2.66
N TYR A 140 -17.70 22.39 2.66
CA TYR A 140 -18.00 20.94 2.64
C TYR A 140 -17.48 20.24 1.38
N HIS A 141 -17.50 20.91 0.21
CA HIS A 141 -16.98 20.34 -1.03
C HIS A 141 -15.47 20.14 -0.96
N LEU A 142 -14.76 21.12 -0.39
CA LEU A 142 -13.32 21.03 -0.17
C LEU A 142 -13.00 19.91 0.83
N ALA A 143 -13.71 19.87 1.94
CA ALA A 143 -13.55 18.84 2.95
C ALA A 143 -13.75 17.43 2.35
N PHE A 144 -14.75 17.22 1.51
CA PHE A 144 -15.01 15.95 0.86
C PHE A 144 -13.89 15.54 -0.13
N ILE A 145 -13.46 16.46 -1.00
CA ILE A 145 -12.42 16.18 -2.00
C ILE A 145 -11.10 15.80 -1.33
N TYR A 146 -10.69 16.57 -0.32
CA TYR A 146 -9.39 16.39 0.33
C TYR A 146 -9.33 15.21 1.29
N ASN A 147 -10.41 14.94 2.02
CA ASN A 147 -10.41 13.87 3.04
C ASN A 147 -10.82 12.50 2.49
N ILE A 148 -11.55 12.46 1.37
CA ILE A 148 -12.10 11.20 0.84
C ILE A 148 -11.58 10.93 -0.57
N VAL A 149 -11.84 11.83 -1.51
CA VAL A 149 -11.55 11.58 -2.94
C VAL A 149 -10.06 11.46 -3.20
N LEU A 150 -9.27 12.41 -2.69
CA LEU A 150 -7.83 12.46 -2.94
C LEU A 150 -7.09 11.26 -2.31
N PRO A 151 -7.29 10.91 -1.02
CA PRO A 151 -6.66 9.74 -0.42
C PRO A 151 -7.04 8.44 -1.13
N LEU A 152 -8.31 8.28 -1.53
CA LEU A 152 -8.76 7.11 -2.28
C LEU A 152 -8.04 7.00 -3.63
N MET A 153 -7.92 8.11 -4.35
CA MET A 153 -7.27 8.12 -5.66
C MET A 153 -5.76 7.87 -5.54
N VAL A 154 -5.08 8.48 -4.57
CA VAL A 154 -3.67 8.21 -4.25
C VAL A 154 -3.48 6.73 -3.87
N TYR A 155 -4.38 6.17 -3.07
CA TYR A 155 -4.32 4.77 -2.66
C TYR A 155 -4.42 3.82 -3.84
N ILE A 156 -5.40 4.02 -4.74
CA ILE A 156 -5.56 3.19 -5.95
C ILE A 156 -4.31 3.32 -6.84
N PHE A 157 -3.80 4.54 -7.03
CA PHE A 157 -2.61 4.76 -7.84
C PHE A 157 -1.36 4.11 -7.23
N GLY A 158 -1.19 4.22 -5.92
CA GLY A 158 -0.12 3.55 -5.18
C GLY A 158 -0.21 2.03 -5.32
N MET A 159 -1.40 1.46 -5.18
CA MET A 159 -1.60 0.02 -5.35
C MET A 159 -1.23 -0.46 -6.75
N ASN A 160 -1.59 0.30 -7.79
CA ASN A 160 -1.21 0.01 -9.18
C ASN A 160 0.31 0.07 -9.43
N ILE A 161 1.04 0.93 -8.71
CA ILE A 161 2.51 0.99 -8.78
C ILE A 161 3.10 -0.25 -8.10
N LEU A 162 2.64 -0.57 -6.89
CA LEU A 162 3.15 -1.69 -6.11
C LEU A 162 2.87 -3.05 -6.76
N SER A 163 1.74 -3.21 -7.44
CA SER A 163 1.37 -4.48 -8.10
C SER A 163 2.27 -4.84 -9.27
N ARG A 164 3.06 -3.89 -9.80
CA ARG A 164 4.02 -4.11 -10.89
C ARG A 164 5.41 -4.52 -10.38
N ARG A 165 5.58 -4.65 -9.07
CA ARG A 165 6.85 -5.06 -8.48
C ARG A 165 7.24 -6.45 -9.00
N PRO A 166 8.43 -6.61 -9.61
CA PRO A 166 8.90 -7.91 -10.04
C PRO A 166 9.09 -8.82 -8.82
N THR A 167 8.90 -10.12 -9.03
CA THR A 167 8.99 -11.14 -7.98
C THR A 167 10.39 -11.13 -7.39
N GLY A 168 10.49 -10.68 -6.14
CA GLY A 168 11.68 -10.81 -5.31
C GLY A 168 11.40 -11.78 -4.17
N TYR A 169 12.46 -12.32 -3.56
CA TYR A 169 12.34 -13.20 -2.40
C TYR A 169 11.49 -12.50 -1.33
N GLY A 170 10.32 -13.06 -1.07
CA GLY A 170 9.25 -12.42 -0.34
C GLY A 170 8.72 -13.34 0.74
N ASN A 171 9.60 -13.78 1.64
CA ASN A 171 9.13 -14.30 2.91
C ASN A 171 9.83 -13.59 4.05
N SER A 172 9.24 -12.50 4.52
CA SER A 172 9.53 -12.02 5.85
C SER A 172 8.84 -12.99 6.81
N LYS A 173 9.60 -13.96 7.33
CA LYS A 173 9.25 -14.71 8.56
C LYS A 173 8.80 -13.79 9.71
N ILE A 174 9.05 -12.49 9.58
CA ILE A 174 8.59 -11.38 10.41
C ILE A 174 7.06 -11.25 10.46
N ILE A 175 6.32 -11.47 9.37
CA ILE A 175 4.84 -11.33 9.42
C ILE A 175 4.21 -12.46 10.25
N ASN A 176 4.71 -13.69 10.08
CA ASN A 176 4.26 -14.82 10.89
C ASN A 176 4.63 -14.65 12.37
N SER A 177 5.79 -14.07 12.70
CA SER A 177 6.19 -13.88 14.11
C SER A 177 5.38 -12.82 14.86
N VAL A 178 4.83 -11.81 14.17
CA VAL A 178 3.89 -10.84 14.78
C VAL A 178 2.54 -11.50 15.08
N TYR A 179 2.09 -12.38 14.20
CA TYR A 179 0.84 -13.13 14.40
C TYR A 179 0.98 -14.18 15.51
N GLU A 180 2.13 -14.86 15.59
CA GLU A 180 2.45 -15.80 16.67
C GLU A 180 2.55 -15.13 18.06
N ARG A 181 2.88 -13.83 18.13
CA ARG A 181 2.88 -13.08 19.41
C ARG A 181 1.49 -12.71 19.93
N GLY A 182 0.42 -13.11 19.25
CA GLY A 182 -0.96 -13.03 19.76
C GLY A 182 -1.55 -11.62 19.81
N PHE A 183 -0.89 -10.61 19.25
CA PHE A 183 -1.43 -9.25 19.20
C PHE A 183 -2.25 -9.07 17.92
N ASN A 184 -3.58 -9.13 18.04
CA ASN A 184 -4.48 -8.90 16.91
C ASN A 184 -4.29 -7.46 16.37
N PRO A 185 -3.79 -7.28 15.13
CA PRO A 185 -3.53 -5.94 14.57
C PRO A 185 -4.78 -5.07 14.53
N PHE A 186 -5.95 -5.70 14.46
CA PHE A 186 -7.26 -5.08 14.54
C PHE A 186 -7.46 -4.26 15.83
N TRP A 187 -7.07 -4.80 17.00
CA TRP A 187 -7.24 -4.12 18.29
C TRP A 187 -6.31 -2.91 18.43
N LEU A 188 -5.09 -3.01 17.90
CA LEU A 188 -4.16 -1.88 17.85
C LEU A 188 -4.71 -0.76 16.97
N CYS A 189 -5.20 -1.10 15.78
CA CYS A 189 -5.78 -0.14 14.85
C CYS A 189 -7.05 0.51 15.43
N PHE A 190 -7.91 -0.29 16.09
CA PHE A 190 -9.10 0.19 16.77
C PHE A 190 -8.77 1.18 17.89
N MET A 191 -7.75 0.89 18.71
CA MET A 191 -7.32 1.79 19.79
C MET A 191 -6.78 3.11 19.26
N ILE A 192 -5.94 3.07 18.22
CA ILE A 192 -5.41 4.27 17.58
C ILE A 192 -6.57 5.09 16.97
N ALA A 193 -7.48 4.45 16.24
CA ALA A 193 -8.63 5.13 15.64
C ALA A 193 -9.55 5.77 16.70
N SER A 194 -9.86 5.03 17.78
CA SER A 194 -10.66 5.54 18.89
C SER A 194 -10.04 6.77 19.54
N PHE A 195 -8.71 6.79 19.72
CA PHE A 195 -8.01 7.94 20.28
C PHE A 195 -8.16 9.19 19.42
N PHE A 196 -7.97 9.08 18.11
CA PHE A 196 -8.16 10.20 17.18
C PHE A 196 -9.62 10.66 17.10
N ILE A 197 -10.58 9.74 17.16
CA ILE A 197 -12.01 10.06 17.20
C ILE A 197 -12.36 10.85 18.47
N ILE A 198 -11.86 10.43 19.64
CA ILE A 198 -12.10 11.13 20.91
C ILE A 198 -11.51 12.55 20.86
N ILE A 199 -10.29 12.72 20.35
CA ILE A 199 -9.68 14.04 20.18
C ILE A 199 -10.48 14.91 19.20
N GLY A 200 -10.94 14.34 18.08
CA GLY A 200 -11.74 15.07 17.09
C GLY A 200 -13.13 15.47 17.60
N LEU A 201 -13.75 14.66 18.47
CA LEU A 201 -15.06 14.93 19.06
C LEU A 201 -14.99 15.73 20.37
N PHE A 202 -13.81 15.87 20.96
CA PHE A 202 -13.59 16.63 22.21
C PHE A 202 -14.18 18.06 22.18
N PRO A 203 -14.04 18.84 21.09
CA PRO A 203 -14.66 20.16 21.00
C PRO A 203 -16.19 20.11 21.04
N LEU A 204 -16.78 19.06 20.47
CA LEU A 204 -18.23 18.85 20.41
C LEU A 204 -18.78 18.43 21.78
N VAL A 205 -18.05 17.60 22.51
CA VAL A 205 -18.39 17.15 23.88
C VAL A 205 -18.37 18.31 24.87
N ILE A 206 -17.37 19.20 24.81
CA ILE A 206 -17.30 20.39 25.67
C ILE A 206 -18.50 21.32 25.45
N ASN A 207 -18.94 21.50 24.20
CA ASN A 207 -20.08 22.36 23.87
C ASN A 207 -21.39 21.83 24.47
N ILE A 208 -21.59 20.50 24.49
CA ILE A 208 -22.79 19.87 25.08
C ILE A 208 -22.79 19.99 26.61
N LEU A 209 -21.62 19.86 27.25
CA LEU A 209 -21.49 19.91 28.71
C LEU A 209 -21.55 21.33 29.28
N ASN A 210 -21.05 22.33 28.56
CA ASN A 210 -21.10 23.74 28.94
C ASN A 210 -21.60 24.59 27.76
N PRO A 211 -22.93 24.65 27.53
CA PRO A 211 -23.48 25.51 26.50
C PRO A 211 -23.15 26.98 26.84
N PRO A 212 -22.66 27.79 25.88
CA PRO A 212 -22.20 29.16 26.11
C PRO A 212 -23.29 30.15 26.60
N SER A 213 -24.52 29.69 26.81
CA SER A 213 -25.60 30.45 27.46
C SER A 213 -25.58 30.40 28.98
N ALA A 214 -24.64 29.69 29.62
CA ALA A 214 -24.57 29.56 31.08
C ALA A 214 -23.64 30.59 31.77
N VAL A 215 -23.01 31.51 31.03
CA VAL A 215 -22.22 32.61 31.60
C VAL A 215 -22.82 33.93 31.13
N ASP A 216 -23.29 34.72 32.09
CA ASP A 216 -24.02 35.97 31.94
C ASP A 216 -23.51 36.88 30.80
N GLY A 217 -24.41 37.21 29.87
CA GLY A 217 -24.44 38.51 29.18
C GLY A 217 -23.44 38.78 28.05
N SER A 218 -22.57 37.86 27.65
CA SER A 218 -21.63 38.11 26.53
C SER A 218 -22.22 37.68 25.18
N ALA A 219 -22.51 38.66 24.32
CA ALA A 219 -22.96 38.44 22.94
C ALA A 219 -21.86 37.79 22.08
N CYS A 220 -22.21 36.74 21.33
CA CYS A 220 -21.32 36.13 20.34
C CYS A 220 -20.94 37.14 19.26
N LEU A 221 -19.64 37.25 18.95
CA LEU A 221 -19.09 38.08 17.86
C LEU A 221 -19.70 37.67 16.50
N SER A 222 -20.43 38.56 15.84
CA SER A 222 -20.91 38.39 14.46
C SER A 222 -20.14 39.20 13.42
N ASN A 223 -19.04 39.90 13.77
CA ASN A 223 -18.66 41.07 12.95
C ASN A 223 -17.31 41.11 12.24
N ASP A 224 -16.47 40.07 12.18
CA ASP A 224 -15.30 40.15 11.26
C ASP A 224 -14.96 38.89 10.44
N ILE A 225 -15.53 37.72 10.75
CA ILE A 225 -15.58 36.56 9.85
C ILE A 225 -16.93 35.89 10.07
N ASP A 226 -17.84 35.96 9.10
CA ASP A 226 -19.21 35.44 9.21
C ASP A 226 -19.23 33.90 9.19
N LEU A 227 -18.83 33.29 10.30
CA LEU A 227 -18.95 31.86 10.58
C LEU A 227 -20.32 31.51 11.21
N GLY A 228 -21.24 32.48 11.33
CA GLY A 228 -22.56 32.27 11.92
C GLY A 228 -22.51 31.51 13.25
N LYS A 229 -23.39 30.51 13.42
CA LYS A 229 -23.46 29.65 14.61
C LYS A 229 -22.16 28.84 14.90
N LEU A 230 -21.22 28.74 13.96
CA LEU A 230 -19.92 28.11 14.21
C LEU A 230 -18.97 29.00 15.03
N GLY A 231 -19.16 30.33 15.04
CA GLY A 231 -18.34 31.22 15.89
C GLY A 231 -18.53 30.94 17.39
N CYS A 232 -19.78 30.73 17.82
CA CYS A 232 -20.07 30.27 19.19
C CYS A 232 -19.65 28.80 19.42
N PHE A 233 -19.56 27.98 18.36
CA PHE A 233 -19.12 26.58 18.45
C PHE A 233 -17.62 26.46 18.79
N PHE A 234 -16.79 27.37 18.29
CA PHE A 234 -15.36 27.44 18.61
C PHE A 234 -15.02 28.31 19.83
N GLY A 235 -16.03 28.85 20.53
CA GLY A 235 -15.88 29.40 21.88
C GLY A 235 -15.16 30.74 21.99
N PHE A 236 -15.39 31.67 21.07
CA PHE A 236 -14.91 33.06 21.22
C PHE A 236 -15.91 33.90 22.02
N ILE A 237 -15.47 34.40 23.18
CA ILE A 237 -16.29 35.17 24.13
C ILE A 237 -15.61 36.52 24.38
N ASN A 238 -16.35 37.62 24.29
CA ASN A 238 -15.84 38.95 24.66
C ASN A 238 -16.28 39.29 26.08
N PHE A 239 -15.32 39.57 26.96
CA PHE A 239 -15.57 40.11 28.29
C PHE A 239 -14.66 41.33 28.50
N GLN A 240 -15.26 42.49 28.79
CA GLN A 240 -14.56 43.75 29.05
C GLN A 240 -13.41 44.06 28.05
N ASN A 241 -13.72 44.10 26.74
CA ASN A 241 -12.77 44.48 25.69
C ASN A 241 -11.59 43.52 25.47
N SER A 242 -11.69 42.28 25.97
CA SER A 242 -10.71 41.21 25.74
C SER A 242 -11.41 39.95 25.24
N VAL A 243 -10.83 39.33 24.19
CA VAL A 243 -11.38 38.16 23.52
C VAL A 243 -10.75 36.90 24.10
N TYR A 244 -11.57 36.04 24.71
CA TYR A 244 -11.16 34.74 25.21
C TYR A 244 -11.63 33.65 24.26
N GLY A 245 -10.70 32.78 23.84
CA GLY A 245 -10.95 31.63 22.99
C GLY A 245 -9.88 30.55 23.22
N PRO A 246 -10.02 29.35 22.63
CA PRO A 246 -9.19 28.18 22.94
C PRO A 246 -7.68 28.34 22.60
N LEU A 247 -7.28 29.44 21.96
CA LEU A 247 -5.89 29.86 21.75
C LEU A 247 -5.76 31.39 22.00
N PRO A 248 -5.62 31.85 23.26
CA PRO A 248 -5.55 33.29 23.57
C PRO A 248 -4.24 33.92 23.06
N SER A 249 -3.18 33.12 22.97
CA SER A 249 -1.82 33.55 22.65
C SER A 249 -1.56 33.89 21.18
N PHE A 250 -2.44 33.48 20.25
CA PHE A 250 -2.30 33.85 18.84
C PHE A 250 -2.79 35.27 18.53
N HIS A 251 -3.61 35.87 19.39
CA HIS A 251 -4.14 37.22 19.20
C HIS A 251 -3.06 38.32 19.36
N GLN A 252 -2.05 38.12 20.20
CA GLN A 252 -1.00 39.11 20.40
C GLN A 252 0.03 39.17 19.27
N LEU A 253 0.08 38.16 18.38
CA LEU A 253 1.06 38.08 17.29
C LEU A 253 0.60 38.77 15.99
N PHE A 254 -0.69 39.11 15.87
CA PHE A 254 -1.27 39.74 14.67
C PHE A 254 -1.75 41.18 14.92
N SER A 255 -1.48 41.76 16.09
CA SER A 255 -1.82 43.14 16.44
C SER A 255 -0.59 44.05 16.46
N SER A 256 0.17 44.05 15.37
CA SER A 256 1.12 45.11 15.01
C SER A 256 0.98 45.43 13.53
#